data_AF-A0A5C7VE99-F1
#
_entry.id   AF-A0A5C7VE99-F1
#
_cell.length_a   1.000
_cell.length_b   1.000
_cell.length_c   1.000
_cell.angle_alpha   90.00
_cell.angle_beta   90.00
_cell.angle_gamma   90.00
#
_symmetry.space_group_name_H-M   'P 1'
#
loop_
_entity.id
_entity.type
_entity.pdbx_description
1 polymer ?
#
loop_
_entity_poly.entity_id
_entity_poly.type
_entity_poly.pdbx_seq_one_letter_code
_entity_poly.pdbx_strand_id
1 'polypeptide(L)' 'MSRTAAQIAGAQRRTLRAMRERLLTMADEWEEVDEFARGELTGLADKAEEVAVAISPEPRDPEVAP' A
#
# COMPACT_ATOMS: atom_id res chain seq x y z
N MET A 1 17.25 7.21 20.30
CA MET A 1 16.96 5.77 20.05
C MET A 1 16.45 5.62 18.63
N SER A 2 16.95 4.63 17.87
CA SER A 2 16.40 4.25 16.56
C SER A 2 15.13 3.40 16.75
N ARG A 3 14.21 3.47 15.79
CA ARG A 3 12.97 2.67 15.82
C ARG A 3 13.28 1.19 15.65
N THR A 4 12.52 0.31 16.32
CA THR A 4 12.58 -1.14 16.10
C THR A 4 11.96 -1.53 14.75
N ALA A 5 12.31 -2.71 14.23
CA ALA A 5 11.70 -3.24 12.99
C ALA A 5 10.16 -3.29 13.08
N ALA A 6 9.60 -3.70 14.23
CA ALA A 6 8.16 -3.68 14.49
C ALA A 6 7.54 -2.28 14.42
N GLN A 7 8.23 -1.27 14.96
CA GLN A 7 7.79 0.12 14.88
C GLN A 7 7.85 0.67 13.45
N ILE A 8 8.88 0.31 12.69
CA ILE A 8 9.03 0.69 11.27
C ILE A 8 7.92 0.06 10.44
N ALA A 9 7.74 -1.26 10.52
CA ALA A 9 6.71 -2.00 9.80
C ALA A 9 5.31 -1.45 10.14
N GLY A 10 5.00 -1.27 11.43
CA GLY A 10 3.72 -0.71 11.85
C GLY A 10 3.46 0.70 11.31
N ALA A 11 4.47 1.56 11.29
CA ALA A 11 4.35 2.90 10.72
C ALA A 11 4.11 2.84 9.20
N GLN A 12 4.88 2.04 8.48
CA GLN A 12 4.73 1.89 7.04
C GLN A 12 3.37 1.34 6.64
N ARG A 13 2.85 0.31 7.33
CA ARG A 13 1.50 -0.24 7.08
C ARG A 13 0.40 0.82 7.21
N ARG A 14 0.47 1.65 8.27
CA ARG A 14 -0.50 2.74 8.47
C ARG A 14 -0.39 3.80 7.36
N THR A 15 0.83 4.17 6.98
CA THR A 15 1.05 5.12 5.89
C THR A 15 0.52 4.61 4.57
N LEU A 16 0.80 3.35 4.22
CA LEU A 16 0.31 2.73 2.97
C LEU A 16 -1.22 2.66 2.92
N ARG A 17 -1.88 2.34 4.04
CA ARG A 17 -3.36 2.37 4.12
C ARG A 17 -3.92 3.77 3.95
N ALA A 18 -3.29 4.78 4.56
CA ALA A 18 -3.68 6.16 4.36
C ALA A 18 -3.38 6.66 2.92
N MET A 19 -2.42 6.06 2.22
CA MET A 19 -2.19 6.33 0.78
C MET A 19 -3.27 5.67 -0.07
N ARG A 20 -3.64 4.42 0.23
CA ARG A 20 -4.77 3.72 -0.41
C ARG A 20 -6.05 4.53 -0.35
N GLU A 21 -6.42 5.03 0.83
CA GLU A 21 -7.63 5.85 0.99
C GLU A 21 -7.60 7.10 0.11
N ARG A 22 -6.46 7.81 0.08
CA ARG A 22 -6.28 8.99 -0.78
C ARG A 22 -6.37 8.65 -2.27
N LEU A 23 -5.77 7.53 -2.69
CA LEU A 23 -5.81 7.07 -4.08
C LEU A 23 -7.24 6.71 -4.51
N LEU A 24 -8.02 6.08 -3.63
CA LEU A 24 -9.44 5.81 -3.88
C LEU A 24 -10.25 7.10 -3.98
N THR A 25 -10.04 8.06 -3.08
CA THR A 25 -10.69 9.38 -3.20
C THR A 25 -10.34 10.07 -4.52
N MET A 26 -9.07 10.01 -4.96
CA MET A 26 -8.67 10.55 -6.25
C MET A 26 -9.33 9.77 -7.41
N ALA A 27 -9.45 8.45 -7.32
CA ALA A 27 -10.12 7.63 -8.34
C ALA A 27 -11.61 7.97 -8.46
N ASP A 28 -12.27 8.24 -7.34
CA ASP A 28 -13.68 8.64 -7.30
C ASP A 28 -13.90 9.99 -8.02
N GLU A 29 -12.94 10.91 -7.97
CA GLU A 29 -13.00 12.17 -8.73
C GLU A 29 -12.97 11.97 -10.26
N TRP A 30 -12.46 10.82 -10.73
CA TRP A 30 -12.46 10.43 -12.14
C TRP A 30 -13.68 9.61 -12.56
N GLU A 31 -14.60 9.33 -11.63
CA GLU A 31 -15.85 8.64 -11.94
C GLU A 31 -16.60 9.41 -13.04
N GLU A 32 -16.89 8.70 -14.15
CA GLU A 32 -17.54 9.25 -15.37
C GLU A 32 -16.70 10.24 -16.20
N VAL A 33 -15.45 10.56 -15.80
CA VAL A 33 -14.55 11.45 -16.56
C VAL A 33 -13.57 10.67 -17.42
N ASP A 34 -12.81 9.75 -16.81
CA ASP A 34 -11.78 8.96 -17.49
C ASP A 34 -11.61 7.60 -16.77
N GLU A 35 -12.07 6.54 -17.42
CA GLU A 35 -11.99 5.17 -16.90
C GLU A 35 -10.55 4.66 -16.77
N PHE A 36 -9.64 5.12 -17.64
CA PHE A 36 -8.22 4.75 -17.54
C PHE A 36 -7.59 5.38 -16.29
N ALA A 37 -7.78 6.68 -16.08
CA ALA A 37 -7.26 7.36 -14.90
C ALA A 37 -7.83 6.76 -13.59
N ARG A 38 -9.14 6.49 -13.56
CA ARG A 38 -9.80 5.79 -12.45
C ARG A 38 -9.19 4.42 -12.21
N GLY A 39 -8.97 3.64 -13.27
CA GLY A 39 -8.39 2.31 -13.22
C GLY A 39 -6.96 2.29 -12.65
N GLU A 40 -6.09 3.18 -13.13
CA GLU A 40 -4.70 3.27 -12.67
C GLU A 40 -4.60 3.64 -11.18
N LEU A 41 -5.43 4.59 -10.73
CA LEU A 41 -5.46 5.00 -9.32
C LEU A 41 -6.01 3.89 -8.41
N THR A 42 -7.02 3.16 -8.88
CA THR A 42 -7.58 2.00 -8.15
C THR A 42 -6.54 0.87 -8.06
N GLY A 43 -5.88 0.53 -9.16
CA GLY A 43 -4.82 -0.48 -9.18
C GLY A 43 -3.64 -0.13 -8.28
N LEU A 44 -3.25 1.15 -8.23
CA LEU A 44 -2.22 1.62 -7.31
C LEU A 44 -2.68 1.54 -5.84
N ALA A 45 -3.95 1.83 -5.56
CA ALA A 45 -4.54 1.71 -4.23
C ALA A 45 -4.53 0.25 -3.73
N ASP A 46 -4.85 -0.71 -4.61
CA ASP A 46 -4.78 -2.13 -4.31
C ASP A 46 -3.33 -2.57 -4.06
N LYS A 47 -2.39 -2.10 -4.88
CA LYS A 47 -0.97 -2.40 -4.68
C LYS A 47 -0.45 -1.88 -3.34
N ALA A 48 -0.92 -0.72 -2.91
CA ALA A 48 -0.57 -0.17 -1.60
C ALA A 48 -1.05 -1.09 -0.45
N GLU A 49 -2.25 -1.67 -0.54
CA GLU A 49 -2.72 -2.65 0.48
C GLU A 49 -1.92 -3.95 0.42
N GLU A 50 -1.66 -4.50 -0.77
CA GLU A 50 -0.85 -5.71 -0.92
C GLU A 50 0.51 -5.56 -0.21
N VAL A 51 1.18 -4.43 -0.45
CA VAL A 51 2.47 -4.13 0.20
C VAL A 51 2.27 -3.92 1.70
N ALA A 52 1.21 -3.25 2.14
CA ALA A 52 0.92 -3.08 3.56
C ALA A 52 0.72 -4.41 4.28
N VAL A 53 0.04 -5.37 3.66
CA VAL A 53 -0.15 -6.72 4.21
C VAL A 53 1.19 -7.49 4.22
N ALA A 54 1.99 -7.34 3.17
CA ALA A 54 3.25 -8.07 3.02
C ALA A 54 4.40 -7.54 3.89
N ILE A 55 4.33 -6.31 4.38
CA ILE A 55 5.34 -5.74 5.29
C ILE A 55 5.27 -6.45 6.64
N SER A 56 6.30 -7.25 6.92
CA SER A 56 6.52 -7.95 8.18
C SER A 56 7.76 -7.40 8.89
N PRO A 57 7.77 -7.32 10.23
CA PRO A 57 9.00 -7.04 10.97
C PRO A 57 9.96 -8.24 11.01
N GLU A 58 9.52 -9.41 10.57
CA GLU A 58 10.32 -10.61 10.52
C GLU A 58 11.18 -10.63 9.24
N PRO A 59 12.47 -10.98 9.34
CA PRO A 59 13.29 -11.20 8.16
C PRO A 59 12.68 -12.33 7.33
N ARG A 60 12.56 -12.11 6.01
CA ARG A 60 12.11 -13.17 5.10
C ARG A 60 13.28 -14.13 4.84
N ASP A 61 13.01 -15.42 4.93
CA ASP A 61 13.98 -16.46 4.61
C ASP A 61 14.24 -16.46 3.08
N PRO A 62 15.49 -16.30 2.62
CA PRO A 62 15.79 -16.15 1.19
C PRO A 62 15.61 -17.45 0.38
N GLU A 63 15.40 -18.60 1.03
CA GLU A 63 15.31 -19.92 0.38
C GLU A 63 13.87 -20.35 0.03
N VAL A 64 12.86 -19.57 0.43
CA VAL A 64 11.45 -19.84 0.10
C VAL A 64 10.85 -18.64 -0.63
N ALA A 65 11.41 -18.33 -1.81
CA ALA A 65 10.76 -17.49 -2.81
C ALA A 65 10.31 -18.41 -3.96
N PRO A 66 9.02 -18.39 -4.37
CA PRO A 66 8.58 -19.12 -5.56
C PRO A 66 9.20 -18.57 -6.85
#